data_AF-W7KN29-F1
#
_entry.id   AF-W7KN29-F1
#
_cell.length_a   1.000
_cell.length_b   1.000
_cell.length_c   1.000
_cell.angle_alpha   90.00
_cell.angle_beta   90.00
_cell.angle_gamma   90.00
#
_symmetry.space_group_name_H-M   'P 1'
#
loop_
_entity.id
_entity.type
_entity.pdbx_description
1 polymer ?
#
loop_
_entity_poly.entity_id
_entity_poly.type
_entity_poly.pdbx_seq_one_letter_code
_entity_poly.pdbx_strand_id
1 'polypeptide(L)'
;MKQLLHIPGTQKDMILTSMEVHRQGLNGMGKRLFDIAYSKILKMDHSVELDGMEMMYVSQALNSFGKRLAGIRLFDEAGNYRSMAMEMERIRINFQRTNGPSVKKEKTASAGTLTA
;
A
#
# COMPACT_ATOMS: atom_id res chain seq x y z
N MET A 1 13.67 3.41 -4.45
CA MET A 1 12.97 4.24 -5.45
C MET A 1 11.55 4.51 -4.96
N LYS A 2 10.93 5.60 -5.40
CA LYS A 2 9.54 5.96 -5.07
C LYS A 2 8.79 6.26 -6.37
N GLN A 3 7.47 6.04 -6.37
CA GLN A 3 6.59 6.37 -7.48
C GLN A 3 5.82 7.63 -7.13
N LEU A 4 5.83 8.61 -8.03
CA LEU A 4 4.94 9.77 -7.95
C LEU A 4 3.54 9.35 -8.38
N LEU A 5 2.56 9.55 -7.52
CA LEU A 5 1.15 9.28 -7.77
C LEU A 5 0.39 10.60 -7.77
N HIS A 6 -0.44 10.81 -8.79
CA HIS A 6 -1.43 11.89 -8.78
C HIS A 6 -2.73 11.36 -8.19
N ILE A 7 -3.21 12.01 -7.13
CA ILE A 7 -4.40 11.56 -6.38
C ILE A 7 -5.37 12.74 -6.27
N PRO A 8 -6.51 12.71 -6.96
CA PRO A 8 -7.56 13.73 -6.84
C PRO A 8 -8.05 13.91 -5.40
N GLY A 9 -8.57 15.09 -5.05
CA GLY A 9 -9.00 15.41 -3.68
C GLY A 9 -10.03 14.43 -3.10
N THR A 10 -11.03 14.03 -3.90
CA THR A 10 -12.04 13.04 -3.46
C THR A 10 -11.43 11.67 -3.13
N GLN A 11 -10.41 11.25 -3.90
CA GLN A 11 -9.67 10.02 -3.65
C GLN A 11 -8.77 10.15 -2.42
N LYS A 12 -8.16 11.32 -2.21
CA LYS A 12 -7.38 11.62 -0.99
C LYS A 12 -8.24 11.43 0.27
N ASP A 13 -9.44 11.98 0.30
CA ASP A 13 -10.34 11.86 1.46
C ASP A 13 -10.73 10.41 1.75
N MET A 14 -10.98 9.63 0.69
CA MET A 14 -11.22 8.19 0.83
C MET A 14 -10.02 7.46 1.42
N ILE A 15 -8.80 7.71 0.91
CA ILE A 15 -7.58 7.10 1.45
C ILE A 15 -7.43 7.48 2.92
N LEU A 16 -7.45 8.77 3.25
CA LEU A 16 -7.26 9.25 4.62
C LEU A 16 -8.28 8.62 5.58
N THR A 17 -9.55 8.60 5.20
CA THR A 17 -10.61 7.95 5.99
C THR A 17 -10.30 6.48 6.24
N SER A 18 -9.94 5.74 5.18
CA SER A 18 -9.63 4.31 5.32
C SER A 18 -8.38 4.05 6.17
N MET A 19 -7.36 4.90 6.01
CA MET A 19 -6.09 4.78 6.74
C MET A 19 -6.26 5.11 8.22
N GLU A 20 -7.02 6.14 8.57
CA GLU A 20 -7.30 6.49 9.95
C GLU A 20 -8.02 5.35 10.68
N VAL A 21 -9.04 4.75 10.05
CA VAL A 21 -9.76 3.62 10.63
C VAL A 21 -8.86 2.40 10.77
N HIS A 22 -8.05 2.08 9.76
CA HIS A 22 -7.14 0.95 9.81
C HIS A 22 -6.06 1.12 10.89
N ARG A 23 -5.54 2.34 11.03
CA ARG A 23 -4.50 2.74 11.99
C ARG A 23 -4.89 2.46 13.44
N GLN A 24 -6.17 2.56 13.79
CA GLN A 24 -6.67 2.29 15.14
C GLN A 24 -6.40 0.85 15.61
N GLY A 25 -6.27 -0.10 14.67
CA GLY A 25 -5.95 -1.50 14.97
C GLY A 25 -4.46 -1.83 14.96
N LEU A 26 -3.58 -0.86 14.66
CA LEU A 26 -2.14 -1.10 14.52
C LEU A 26 -1.38 -0.71 15.79
N ASN A 27 -0.39 -1.52 16.15
CA ASN A 27 0.44 -1.33 17.34
C ASN A 27 1.93 -1.43 17.01
N GLY A 28 2.79 -0.94 17.91
CA GLY A 28 4.24 -1.14 17.85
C GLY A 28 4.89 -0.64 16.55
N MET A 29 5.81 -1.43 16.00
CA MET A 29 6.59 -1.06 14.80
C MET A 29 5.71 -0.97 13.55
N GLY A 30 4.73 -1.86 13.39
CA GLY A 30 3.81 -1.84 12.25
C GLY A 30 3.05 -0.51 12.15
N LYS A 31 2.59 0.01 13.30
CA LYS A 31 1.97 1.34 13.37
C LYS A 31 2.94 2.45 12.97
N ARG A 32 4.19 2.41 13.46
CA ARG A 32 5.19 3.44 13.13
C ARG A 32 5.48 3.51 11.63
N LEU A 33 5.64 2.35 10.98
CA LEU A 33 5.86 2.28 9.53
C LEU A 33 4.63 2.75 8.74
N PHE A 34 3.43 2.37 9.20
CA PHE A 34 2.18 2.83 8.62
C PHE A 34 2.01 4.36 8.75
N ASP A 35 2.36 4.93 9.91
CA ASP A 35 2.24 6.36 10.18
C ASP A 35 3.12 7.22 9.25
N ILE A 36 4.21 6.67 8.72
CA ILE A 36 5.03 7.34 7.70
C ILE A 36 4.22 7.51 6.40
N ALA A 37 3.60 6.44 5.91
CA ALA A 37 2.75 6.48 4.72
C ALA A 37 1.56 7.43 4.93
N TYR A 38 0.89 7.31 6.08
CA TYR A 38 -0.24 8.17 6.44
C TYR A 38 0.14 9.65 6.44
N SER A 39 1.27 10.00 7.06
CA SER A 39 1.75 11.38 7.14
C SER A 39 2.04 11.98 5.76
N LYS A 40 2.52 11.17 4.81
CA LYS A 40 2.74 11.61 3.43
C LYS A 40 1.43 11.93 2.72
N ILE A 41 0.45 11.04 2.80
CA ILE A 41 -0.88 11.27 2.20
C ILE A 41 -1.56 12.48 2.85
N LEU A 42 -1.45 12.64 4.16
CA LEU A 42 -2.06 13.77 4.88
C LEU A 42 -1.54 15.11 4.37
N LYS A 43 -0.21 15.21 4.17
CA LYS A 43 0.48 16.44 3.76
C LYS A 43 0.50 16.68 2.25
N MET A 44 0.09 15.70 1.44
CA MET A 44 0.11 15.86 -0.02
C MET A 44 -0.94 16.88 -0.48
N ASP A 45 -0.66 17.61 -1.54
CA ASP A 45 -1.66 18.48 -2.18
C ASP A 45 -2.41 17.68 -3.26
N HIS A 46 -1.77 17.49 -4.42
CA HIS A 46 -2.32 16.72 -5.54
C HIS A 46 -1.51 15.48 -5.91
N SER A 47 -0.30 15.35 -5.36
CA SER A 47 0.59 14.24 -5.68
C SER A 47 1.43 13.83 -4.50
N VAL A 48 1.77 12.54 -4.44
CA VAL A 48 2.57 11.95 -3.36
C VAL A 48 3.54 10.92 -3.90
N GLU A 49 4.74 10.91 -3.34
CA GLU A 49 5.73 9.88 -3.60
C GLU A 49 5.61 8.73 -2.60
N LEU A 50 5.18 7.57 -3.10
CA LEU A 50 5.05 6.35 -2.31
C LEU A 50 6.03 5.28 -2.79
N ASP A 51 6.60 4.53 -1.85
CA ASP A 51 7.29 3.27 -2.17
C ASP A 51 6.32 2.08 -2.17
N GLY A 52 6.84 0.90 -2.51
CA GLY A 52 6.02 -0.31 -2.61
C GLY A 52 5.38 -0.75 -1.29
N MET A 53 6.01 -0.47 -0.14
CA MET A 53 5.44 -0.76 1.18
C MET A 53 4.34 0.24 1.54
N GLU A 54 4.56 1.51 1.24
CA GLU A 54 3.58 2.57 1.50
C GLU A 54 2.31 2.39 0.64
N MET A 55 2.46 2.01 -0.64
CA MET A 55 1.32 1.64 -1.49
C MET A 55 0.57 0.41 -0.95
N MET A 56 1.29 -0.57 -0.40
CA MET A 56 0.69 -1.74 0.22
C MET A 56 -0.16 -1.35 1.44
N TYR A 57 0.33 -0.45 2.29
CA TYR A 57 -0.44 0.05 3.44
C TYR A 57 -1.72 0.77 3.01
N VAL A 58 -1.66 1.58 1.96
CA VAL A 58 -2.86 2.25 1.41
C VAL A 58 -3.87 1.21 0.90
N SER A 59 -3.42 0.23 0.10
CA SER A 59 -4.27 -0.85 -0.42
C SER A 59 -4.92 -1.69 0.71
N GLN A 60 -4.16 -2.02 1.75
CA GLN A 60 -4.67 -2.75 2.91
C GLN A 60 -5.74 -1.95 3.68
N ALA A 61 -5.51 -0.66 3.89
CA ALA A 61 -6.45 0.22 4.56
C ALA A 61 -7.77 0.34 3.77
N LEU A 62 -7.69 0.59 2.46
CA LEU A 62 -8.85 0.68 1.57
C LEU A 62 -9.67 -0.63 1.58
N ASN A 63 -9.00 -1.78 1.44
CA ASN A 63 -9.68 -3.09 1.49
C ASN A 63 -10.34 -3.36 2.85
N SER A 64 -9.64 -3.04 3.95
CA SER A 64 -10.16 -3.20 5.31
C SER A 64 -11.42 -2.36 5.52
N PHE A 65 -11.40 -1.10 5.07
CA PHE A 65 -12.56 -0.21 5.16
C PHE A 65 -13.71 -0.66 4.26
N GLY A 66 -13.43 -1.07 3.01
CA GLY A 66 -14.44 -1.65 2.13
C GLY A 66 -15.09 -2.91 2.71
N LYS A 67 -14.34 -3.76 3.42
CA LYS A 67 -14.90 -4.91 4.15
C LYS A 67 -15.81 -4.47 5.30
N ARG A 68 -15.44 -3.42 6.04
CA ARG A 68 -16.28 -2.85 7.11
C ARG A 68 -17.61 -2.30 6.56
N LEU A 69 -17.56 -1.55 5.46
CA LEU A 69 -18.76 -0.99 4.81
C LEU A 69 -19.70 -2.09 4.30
N ALA A 70 -19.16 -3.13 3.67
CA ALA A 70 -19.95 -4.29 3.26
C ALA A 70 -20.62 -4.99 4.45
N GLY A 71 -19.95 -5.04 5.61
CA GLY A 71 -20.52 -5.59 6.86
C GLY A 71 -21.75 -4.82 7.37
N ILE A 72 -21.88 -3.53 7.05
CA ILE A 72 -23.04 -2.70 7.35
C ILE A 72 -23.97 -2.49 6.14
N ARG A 73 -23.84 -3.32 5.09
CA ARG A 73 -24.66 -3.33 3.86
C ARG A 73 -24.54 -2.08 2.99
N LEU A 74 -23.49 -1.28 3.14
CA LEU A 74 -23.14 -0.18 2.24
C LEU A 74 -22.28 -0.70 1.07
N PHE A 75 -22.91 -1.42 0.15
CA PHE A 75 -22.20 -2.18 -0.88
C PHE A 75 -21.59 -1.31 -1.99
N ASP A 76 -22.27 -0.23 -2.38
CA ASP A 76 -21.79 0.67 -3.43
C ASP A 76 -20.53 1.41 -2.96
N GLU A 77 -20.55 1.94 -1.74
CA GLU A 77 -19.38 2.56 -1.11
C GLU A 77 -18.27 1.53 -0.93
N ALA A 78 -18.58 0.33 -0.43
CA ALA A 78 -17.60 -0.75 -0.31
C ALA A 78 -16.93 -1.08 -1.66
N GLY A 79 -17.71 -1.05 -2.75
CA GLY A 79 -17.23 -1.22 -4.12
C GLY A 79 -16.21 -0.16 -4.51
N ASN A 80 -16.49 1.12 -4.22
CA ASN A 80 -15.59 2.22 -4.50
C ASN A 80 -14.23 2.06 -3.79
N TYR A 81 -14.25 1.71 -2.50
CA TYR A 81 -13.02 1.47 -1.74
C TYR A 81 -12.20 0.28 -2.29
N ARG A 82 -12.87 -0.82 -2.66
CA ARG A 82 -12.19 -1.99 -3.25
C ARG A 82 -11.61 -1.70 -4.62
N SER A 83 -12.33 -0.99 -5.47
CA SER A 83 -11.85 -0.56 -6.79
C SER A 83 -10.60 0.29 -6.68
N MET A 84 -10.60 1.22 -5.73
CA MET A 84 -9.44 2.06 -5.45
C MET A 84 -8.25 1.26 -4.91
N ALA A 85 -8.50 0.28 -4.04
CA ALA A 85 -7.45 -0.62 -3.54
C ALA A 85 -6.82 -1.44 -4.67
N MET A 86 -7.63 -1.96 -5.60
CA MET A 86 -7.16 -2.69 -6.77
C MET A 86 -6.27 -1.82 -7.68
N GLU A 87 -6.64 -0.57 -7.88
CA GLU A 87 -5.84 0.35 -8.70
C GLU A 87 -4.49 0.65 -8.04
N MET A 88 -4.48 0.94 -6.73
CA MET A 88 -3.24 1.12 -5.97
C MET A 88 -2.35 -0.12 -6.06
N GLU A 89 -2.93 -1.31 -5.99
CA GLU A 89 -2.20 -2.57 -6.08
C GLU A 89 -1.61 -2.82 -7.48
N ARG A 90 -2.36 -2.48 -8.54
CA ARG A 90 -1.82 -2.51 -9.91
C ARG A 90 -0.62 -1.61 -10.06
N ILE A 91 -0.70 -0.38 -9.54
CA ILE A 91 0.41 0.57 -9.56
C ILE A 91 1.61 0.01 -8.78
N ARG A 92 1.37 -0.55 -7.58
CA ARG A 92 2.41 -1.20 -6.77
C ARG A 92 3.09 -2.35 -7.50
N ILE A 93 2.33 -3.23 -8.13
CA ILE A 93 2.86 -4.37 -8.91
C ILE A 93 3.69 -3.87 -10.08
N ASN A 94 3.23 -2.86 -10.82
CA ASN A 94 3.98 -2.27 -11.91
C ASN A 94 5.28 -1.64 -11.41
N PHE A 95 5.22 -0.86 -10.32
CA PHE A 95 6.39 -0.28 -9.67
C PHE A 95 7.41 -1.36 -9.27
N GLN A 96 6.96 -2.48 -8.68
CA GLN A 96 7.84 -3.59 -8.31
C GLN A 96 8.37 -4.38 -9.50
N ARG A 97 7.62 -4.50 -10.59
CA ARG A 97 8.13 -5.12 -11.83
C ARG A 97 9.24 -4.31 -12.46
N THR A 98 9.13 -2.98 -12.42
CA THR A 98 10.12 -2.06 -13.01
C THR A 98 11.34 -1.86 -12.11
N ASN A 99 11.13 -1.81 -10.79
CA ASN A 99 12.14 -1.34 -9.83
C ASN A 99 12.49 -2.36 -8.73
N GLY A 100 11.77 -3.47 -8.66
CA GLY A 100 12.06 -4.52 -7.71
C GLY A 100 13.35 -5.24 -8.05
N PRO A 101 13.92 -6.01 -7.11
CA PRO A 101 15.11 -6.80 -7.38
C PRO A 101 14.82 -7.75 -8.54
N SER A 102 15.45 -7.48 -9.69
CA SER A 102 15.50 -8.41 -10.80
C SER A 102 16.08 -9.70 -10.24
N VAL A 103 15.27 -10.75 -10.09
CA VAL A 103 15.81 -12.08 -9.84
C VAL A 103 16.55 -12.46 -11.12
N LYS A 104 17.78 -11.99 -11.25
CA LYS A 104 18.75 -12.71 -12.06
C LYS A 104 18.75 -14.10 -11.44
N LYS A 105 18.30 -15.09 -12.20
CA LYS A 105 18.61 -16.50 -11.93
C LYS A 105 20.12 -16.71 -12.12
N GLU A 106 20.95 -15.91 -11.46
CA GLU A 106 22.36 -16.23 -11.30
C GLU A 106 22.35 -17.41 -10.33
N LYS A 107 22.68 -18.57 -10.89
CA LYS A 107 22.85 -19.84 -10.21
C LYS A 107 23.42 -19.58 -8.82
N THR A 108 22.65 -19.90 -7.79
CA THR A 108 23.16 -20.04 -6.44
C THR A 108 24.41 -20.91 -6.54
N ALA A 109 25.59 -20.31 -6.34
CA ALA A 109 26.79 -21.08 -6.10
C ALA A 109 26.51 -21.81 -4.79
N SER A 110 26.19 -23.11 -4.89
CA SER A 110 26.12 -23.98 -3.72
C SER A 110 27.44 -23.80 -2.98
N ALA A 111 27.37 -23.31 -1.75
CA ALA A 111 28.52 -23.27 -0.86
C ALA A 111 29.15 -24.66 -0.88
N GLY A 112 30.35 -24.77 -1.45
CA GLY A 112 31.14 -25.98 -1.35
C GLY A 112 31.32 -26.24 0.13
N THR A 113 30.82 -27.37 0.60
CA THR A 113 31.09 -27.92 1.92
C THR A 113 32.59 -27.86 2.17
N LEU A 114 33.02 -27.02 3.12
CA LEU A 114 34.35 -27.09 3.71
C LEU A 114 34.48 -28.48 4.34
N THR A 115 35.22 -29.36 3.69
CA THR A 115 35.71 -30.59 4.30
C THR A 115 36.76 -30.19 5.35
N ALA A 116 36.53 -30.65 6.57
CA ALA A 116 37.46 -30.54 7.71
C ALA A 116 38.77 -31.31 7.45
#